data_AF-A0A444XSK4-F1
#
_entry.id   AF-A0A444XSK4-F1
#
_cell.length_a   1.000
_cell.length_b   1.000
_cell.length_c   1.000
_cell.angle_alpha   90.00
_cell.angle_beta   90.00
_cell.angle_gamma   90.00
#
_symmetry.space_group_name_H-M   'P 1'
#
loop_
_entity.id
_entity.type
_entity.pdbx_description
1 polymer ?
#
loop_
_entity_poly.entity_id
_entity_poly.type
_entity_poly.pdbx_seq_one_letter_code
_entity_poly.pdbx_strand_id
1 'polypeptide(L)'
;MKPFYALLTFFLLLVVASKKVNSASETETVSFNFNSFAQGNPAINLQGDATVLSDGNVQLTNVKSSYSAGRVLYGTPVRLWDKATGNVASFVTSFSFQLTDLQGYNAADGIIFFVAPEDTQIPSGGVGGTLGVASSNGVGQFVGVEFDSYSNSEFKDPPYQHVGIDVNTLVSSKTVEWKRVSGR
;
A
#
# COMPACT_ATOMS: atom_id res chain seq x y z
N MET A 1 -19.05 -5.63 -4.22
CA MET A 1 -17.95 -6.26 -3.47
C MET A 1 -17.70 -5.53 -2.15
N LYS A 2 -18.20 -6.09 -1.03
CA LYS A 2 -18.00 -5.48 0.31
C LYS A 2 -16.66 -5.91 0.90
N PRO A 3 -15.93 -5.03 1.61
CA PRO A 3 -14.51 -5.23 1.90
C PRO A 3 -14.23 -5.76 3.32
N PHE A 4 -12.95 -5.86 3.68
CA PHE A 4 -12.38 -6.61 4.81
C PHE A 4 -11.92 -5.68 5.96
N TYR A 5 -11.50 -6.28 7.08
CA TYR A 5 -10.66 -5.61 8.07
C TYR A 5 -9.20 -5.91 7.74
N ALA A 6 -8.40 -4.85 7.57
CA ALA A 6 -6.95 -4.93 7.70
C ALA A 6 -6.60 -4.57 9.16
N LEU A 7 -6.08 -5.51 9.98
CA LEU A 7 -5.55 -5.20 11.31
C LEU A 7 -4.01 -5.09 11.19
N LEU A 8 -3.39 -4.04 11.72
CA LEU A 8 -2.02 -3.66 11.36
C LEU A 8 -1.09 -3.59 12.59
N THR A 9 -0.45 -4.69 12.99
CA THR A 9 0.38 -4.77 14.22
C THR A 9 1.86 -4.40 13.99
N PHE A 10 2.20 -3.14 13.74
CA PHE A 10 3.54 -2.77 13.23
C PHE A 10 4.66 -2.54 14.25
N PHE A 11 5.87 -2.91 13.79
CA PHE A 11 7.15 -2.27 14.09
C PHE A 11 7.69 -1.74 12.75
N LEU A 12 7.76 -0.41 12.54
CA LEU A 12 8.28 0.19 11.30
C LEU A 12 9.68 0.75 11.51
N LEU A 13 10.66 0.29 10.73
CA LEU A 13 11.93 1.00 10.59
C LEU A 13 12.08 1.36 9.10
N LEU A 14 11.83 2.63 8.76
CA LEU A 14 12.22 3.17 7.45
C LEU A 14 13.62 3.76 7.54
N VAL A 15 14.63 3.14 6.93
CA VAL A 15 15.95 3.77 6.75
C VAL A 15 16.12 4.10 5.28
N VAL A 16 16.07 5.39 4.93
CA VAL A 16 16.43 5.88 3.60
C VAL A 16 17.88 6.36 3.61
N ALA A 17 18.78 5.67 2.91
CA ALA A 17 20.20 6.06 2.83
C ALA A 17 20.62 6.27 1.36
N SER A 18 21.14 7.45 1.06
CA SER A 18 21.75 7.77 -0.24
C SER A 18 23.27 7.75 -0.08
N LYS A 19 23.98 6.83 -0.76
CA LYS A 19 25.46 6.85 -0.78
C LYS A 19 25.93 8.03 -1.62
N LYS A 20 26.85 8.82 -1.05
CA LYS A 20 27.38 10.03 -1.66
C LYS A 20 28.77 9.79 -2.25
N VAL A 21 29.00 10.23 -3.48
CA VAL A 21 30.33 10.51 -4.02
C VAL A 21 30.43 12.02 -4.23
N ASN A 22 31.27 12.66 -3.41
CA ASN A 22 31.82 14.03 -3.50
C ASN A 22 30.90 15.21 -3.88
N SER A 23 30.33 15.87 -2.86
CA SER A 23 30.26 17.35 -2.69
C SER A 23 29.21 17.74 -1.65
N ALA A 24 29.51 18.71 -0.79
CA ALA A 24 28.66 19.17 0.32
C ALA A 24 27.21 19.48 -0.09
N SER A 25 26.25 18.79 0.51
CA SER A 25 24.79 18.91 0.36
C SER A 25 24.19 17.87 1.33
N GLU A 26 23.36 18.30 2.26
CA GLU A 26 22.89 17.46 3.37
C GLU A 26 22.29 16.13 2.88
N THR A 27 22.60 15.04 3.58
CA THR A 27 22.02 13.73 3.26
C THR A 27 20.61 13.73 3.82
N GLU A 28 19.59 14.01 3.00
CA GLU A 28 18.19 13.92 3.41
C GLU A 28 17.87 12.46 3.74
N THR A 29 17.87 12.13 5.03
CA THR A 29 17.44 10.83 5.56
C THR A 29 16.04 11.01 6.13
N VAL A 30 15.08 10.28 5.59
CA VAL A 30 13.73 10.20 6.16
C VAL A 30 13.62 8.88 6.93
N SER A 31 13.17 8.98 8.18
CA SER A 31 12.92 7.82 9.03
C SER A 31 11.71 8.08 9.91
N PHE A 32 10.84 7.09 10.02
CA PHE A 32 9.69 7.13 10.91
C PHE A 32 9.35 5.72 11.40
N ASN A 33 8.66 5.67 12.53
CA ASN A 33 8.17 4.45 13.17
C ASN A 33 6.74 4.71 13.69
N PHE A 34 5.80 3.86 13.30
CA PHE A 34 4.44 3.87 13.82
C PHE A 34 4.18 2.51 14.48
N ASN A 35 4.14 2.47 15.81
CA ASN A 35 3.69 1.28 16.55
C ASN A 35 2.17 1.27 16.74
N SER A 36 1.53 2.44 16.60
CA SER A 36 0.09 2.61 16.55
C SER A 36 -0.24 3.89 15.76
N PHE A 37 -1.48 4.00 15.32
CA PHE A 37 -2.02 5.15 14.62
C PHE A 37 -3.04 5.88 15.48
N ALA A 38 -3.23 7.17 15.19
CA ALA A 38 -4.22 8.00 15.85
C ALA A 38 -4.97 8.81 14.81
N GLN A 39 -6.30 8.88 14.94
CA GLN A 39 -7.13 9.73 14.11
C GLN A 39 -6.68 11.19 14.27
N GLY A 40 -6.45 11.89 13.16
CA GLY A 40 -5.99 13.28 13.17
C GLY A 40 -4.49 13.48 13.39
N ASN A 41 -3.68 12.41 13.45
CA ASN A 41 -2.23 12.54 13.44
C ASN A 41 -1.77 13.19 12.12
N PRO A 42 -1.11 14.36 12.14
CA PRO A 42 -0.69 15.06 10.92
C PRO A 42 0.40 14.33 10.13
N ALA A 43 1.06 13.33 10.72
CA ALA A 43 2.08 12.52 10.05
C ALA A 43 1.49 11.46 9.10
N ILE A 44 0.16 11.31 9.05
CA ILE A 44 -0.53 10.40 8.12
C ILE A 44 -1.65 11.13 7.38
N ASN A 45 -1.90 10.72 6.14
CA ASN A 45 -3.04 11.16 5.35
C ASN A 45 -3.91 9.94 5.03
N LEU A 46 -5.17 9.97 5.49
CA LEU A 46 -6.16 8.95 5.23
C LEU A 46 -7.04 9.38 4.06
N GLN A 47 -7.22 8.48 3.09
CA GLN A 47 -8.06 8.71 1.92
C GLN A 47 -9.13 7.64 1.80
N GLY A 48 -10.25 7.97 1.18
CA GLY A 48 -11.38 7.07 0.97
C GLY A 48 -12.02 6.63 2.29
N ASP A 49 -12.25 5.33 2.41
CA ASP A 49 -12.93 4.72 3.56
C ASP A 49 -11.98 4.38 4.74
N ALA A 50 -10.70 4.75 4.66
CA ALA A 50 -9.72 4.41 5.68
C ALA A 50 -10.00 5.10 7.02
N THR A 51 -9.89 4.37 8.12
CA THR A 51 -10.15 4.86 9.48
C THR A 51 -9.17 4.27 10.49
N VAL A 52 -8.91 4.99 11.58
CA VAL A 52 -8.14 4.48 12.72
C VAL A 52 -9.09 3.90 13.76
N LEU A 53 -8.87 2.64 14.12
CA LEU A 53 -9.62 1.92 15.15
C LEU A 53 -9.17 2.34 16.56
N SER A 54 -9.99 2.03 17.56
CA SER A 54 -9.71 2.37 18.97
C SER A 54 -8.46 1.71 19.55
N ASP A 55 -8.02 0.60 18.96
CA ASP A 55 -6.81 -0.14 19.33
C ASP A 55 -5.55 0.41 18.61
N GLY A 56 -5.70 1.47 17.82
CA GLY A 56 -4.61 2.10 17.08
C GLY A 56 -4.28 1.44 15.74
N ASN A 57 -5.05 0.46 15.27
CA ASN A 57 -4.89 -0.11 13.93
C ASN A 57 -5.54 0.76 12.85
N VAL A 58 -4.98 0.78 11.64
CA VAL A 58 -5.64 1.39 10.47
C VAL A 58 -6.48 0.33 9.77
N GLN A 59 -7.79 0.52 9.75
CA GLN A 59 -8.68 -0.22 8.87
C GLN A 59 -8.78 0.52 7.53
N LEU A 60 -8.30 -0.09 6.45
CA LEU A 60 -8.32 0.52 5.11
C LEU A 60 -9.72 0.59 4.49
N THR A 61 -10.59 -0.37 4.78
CA THR A 61 -11.84 -0.54 4.03
C THR A 61 -13.07 -0.69 4.92
N ASN A 62 -14.20 -0.16 4.46
CA ASN A 62 -15.47 -0.15 5.18
C ASN A 62 -16.35 -1.35 4.83
N VAL A 63 -16.41 -2.34 5.73
CA VAL A 63 -17.11 -3.62 5.54
C VAL A 63 -18.61 -3.52 5.25
N LYS A 64 -19.22 -2.37 5.55
CA LYS A 64 -20.65 -2.13 5.26
C LYS A 64 -20.88 -1.69 3.81
N SER A 65 -19.87 -1.13 3.13
CA SER A 65 -19.94 -0.59 1.77
C SER A 65 -19.71 -1.67 0.72
N SER A 66 -20.56 -1.72 -0.33
CA SER A 66 -20.44 -2.66 -1.47
C SER A 66 -19.32 -2.34 -2.44
N TYR A 67 -18.63 -1.22 -2.29
CA TYR A 67 -17.46 -0.86 -3.08
C TYR A 67 -16.65 0.06 -2.19
N SER A 68 -15.53 -0.42 -1.69
CA SER A 68 -14.72 0.32 -0.73
C SER A 68 -13.28 0.33 -1.18
N ALA A 69 -12.65 1.47 -0.97
CA ALA A 69 -11.22 1.65 -1.09
C ALA A 69 -10.82 2.68 -0.05
N GLY A 70 -9.70 2.42 0.61
CA GLY A 70 -9.08 3.41 1.46
C GLY A 70 -7.57 3.23 1.46
N ARG A 71 -6.89 4.34 1.67
CA ARG A 71 -5.43 4.43 1.63
C ARG A 71 -4.94 5.17 2.86
N VAL A 72 -3.77 4.78 3.34
CA VAL A 72 -3.01 5.54 4.33
C VAL A 72 -1.66 5.89 3.71
N LEU A 73 -1.34 7.19 3.72
CA LEU A 73 -0.10 7.74 3.20
C LEU A 73 0.70 8.36 4.34
N TYR A 74 2.03 8.31 4.25
CA TYR A 74 2.87 9.16 5.09
C TYR A 74 2.66 10.63 4.70
N GLY A 75 2.43 11.49 5.69
CA GLY A 75 1.96 12.87 5.47
C GLY A 75 2.99 13.81 4.84
N THR A 76 4.27 13.45 4.87
CA THR A 76 5.36 14.25 4.27
C THR A 76 5.89 13.57 3.02
N PRO A 77 5.89 14.23 1.85
CA PRO A 77 6.51 13.69 0.63
C PRO A 77 7.98 13.31 0.86
N VAL A 78 8.39 12.17 0.29
CA VAL A 78 9.76 11.67 0.40
C VAL A 78 10.45 11.78 -0.95
N ARG A 79 11.60 12.47 -0.98
CA ARG A 79 12.39 12.63 -2.18
C ARG A 79 13.20 11.37 -2.49
N LEU A 80 12.79 10.63 -3.53
CA LEU A 80 13.44 9.36 -3.90
C LEU A 80 14.60 9.50 -4.88
N TRP A 81 14.72 10.64 -5.56
CA TRP A 81 15.84 10.90 -6.46
C TRP A 81 16.10 12.40 -6.61
N ASP A 82 17.32 12.74 -7.00
CA ASP A 82 17.74 14.10 -7.24
C ASP A 82 18.12 14.30 -8.72
N LYS A 83 17.39 15.19 -9.40
CA LYS A 83 17.59 15.45 -10.83
C LYS A 83 18.94 16.09 -11.16
N ALA A 84 19.50 16.88 -10.24
CA ALA A 84 20.75 17.58 -10.48
C ALA A 84 21.97 16.65 -10.44
N THR A 85 21.91 15.62 -9.60
CA THR A 85 23.01 14.68 -9.33
C THR A 85 22.78 13.30 -9.94
N GLY A 86 21.54 12.94 -10.28
CA GLY A 86 21.16 11.60 -10.74
C GLY A 86 21.14 10.55 -9.61
N ASN A 87 21.36 10.94 -8.36
CA ASN A 87 21.35 10.03 -7.22
C ASN A 87 19.93 9.52 -6.94
N VAL A 88 19.82 8.24 -6.62
CA VAL A 88 18.58 7.56 -6.22
C VAL A 88 18.72 7.09 -4.78
N ALA A 89 17.68 7.30 -3.98
CA ALA A 89 17.63 6.88 -2.60
C ALA A 89 17.50 5.35 -2.50
N SER A 90 18.20 4.75 -1.54
CA SER A 90 17.90 3.38 -1.09
C SER A 90 16.97 3.46 0.11
N PHE A 91 15.98 2.58 0.21
CA PHE A 91 15.10 2.50 1.38
C PHE A 91 14.88 1.06 1.83
N VAL A 92 14.63 0.88 3.12
CA VAL A 92 14.13 -0.36 3.73
C VAL A 92 12.89 -0.02 4.54
N THR A 93 11.81 -0.79 4.42
CA THR A 93 10.58 -0.61 5.20
C THR A 93 10.17 -1.96 5.80
N SER A 94 9.44 -1.95 6.91
CA SER A 94 9.04 -3.18 7.62
C SER A 94 7.70 -3.00 8.30
N PHE A 95 6.89 -4.06 8.22
CA PHE A 95 5.48 -3.84 7.97
C PHE A 95 4.67 -5.12 8.11
N SER A 96 3.56 -5.05 8.85
CA SER A 96 2.70 -6.16 9.24
C SER A 96 1.25 -5.81 9.01
N PHE A 97 0.48 -6.75 8.49
CA PHE A 97 -0.95 -6.59 8.29
C PHE A 97 -1.64 -7.92 8.55
N GLN A 98 -2.95 -7.87 8.72
CA GLN A 98 -3.82 -9.01 8.92
C GLN A 98 -5.02 -8.81 8.01
N LEU A 99 -5.34 -9.83 7.21
CA LEU A 99 -6.60 -9.88 6.47
C LEU A 99 -7.58 -10.77 7.25
N THR A 100 -8.77 -10.26 7.56
CA THR A 100 -9.80 -11.01 8.30
C THR A 100 -10.97 -11.35 7.41
N ASP A 101 -11.24 -12.65 7.24
CA ASP A 101 -12.36 -13.13 6.44
C ASP A 101 -13.71 -12.78 7.06
N LEU A 102 -14.65 -12.36 6.22
CA LEU A 102 -16.03 -12.07 6.62
C LEU A 102 -16.96 -13.20 6.15
N GLN A 103 -17.72 -13.75 7.09
CA GLN A 103 -18.68 -14.81 6.78
C GLN A 103 -19.67 -14.36 5.70
N GLY A 104 -19.82 -15.17 4.65
CA GLY A 104 -20.72 -14.90 3.53
C GLY A 104 -20.12 -14.03 2.42
N TYR A 105 -18.82 -13.72 2.46
CA TYR A 105 -18.12 -12.93 1.44
C TYR A 105 -16.88 -13.65 0.90
N ASN A 106 -16.56 -13.42 -0.38
CA ASN A 106 -15.31 -13.90 -0.97
C ASN A 106 -14.14 -13.10 -0.42
N ALA A 107 -13.06 -13.79 -0.06
CA ALA A 107 -11.85 -13.22 0.50
C ALA A 107 -11.09 -12.37 -0.55
N ALA A 108 -11.37 -11.06 -0.62
CA ALA A 108 -10.96 -10.16 -1.71
C ALA A 108 -10.83 -8.69 -1.27
N ASP A 109 -10.14 -7.79 -1.95
CA ASP A 109 -9.31 -8.03 -3.12
C ASP A 109 -7.84 -8.17 -2.68
N GLY A 110 -7.33 -7.27 -1.83
CA GLY A 110 -6.00 -7.42 -1.23
C GLY A 110 -5.52 -6.17 -0.49
N ILE A 111 -4.21 -6.07 -0.29
CA ILE A 111 -3.52 -4.84 0.16
C ILE A 111 -2.32 -4.59 -0.73
N ILE A 112 -2.00 -3.31 -1.00
CA ILE A 112 -0.80 -2.93 -1.74
C ILE A 112 0.00 -1.87 -0.96
N PHE A 113 1.29 -2.12 -0.78
CA PHE A 113 2.24 -1.07 -0.41
C PHE A 113 2.70 -0.40 -1.70
N PHE A 114 2.54 0.92 -1.80
CA PHE A 114 2.85 1.63 -3.04
C PHE A 114 3.60 2.94 -2.81
N VAL A 115 4.33 3.33 -3.84
CA VAL A 115 4.99 4.63 -4.01
C VAL A 115 4.34 5.30 -5.21
N ALA A 116 3.90 6.55 -5.05
CA ALA A 116 3.21 7.32 -6.08
C ALA A 116 3.59 8.82 -5.99
N PRO A 117 3.24 9.64 -6.99
CA PRO A 117 3.38 11.09 -6.91
C PRO A 117 2.71 11.67 -5.66
N GLU A 118 3.23 12.80 -5.17
CA GLU A 118 2.78 13.43 -3.92
C GLU A 118 1.30 13.84 -3.93
N ASP A 119 0.74 14.08 -5.11
CA ASP A 119 -0.65 14.46 -5.33
C ASP A 119 -1.58 13.25 -5.56
N THR A 120 -1.09 12.02 -5.38
CA THR A 120 -1.87 10.80 -5.62
C THR A 120 -3.23 10.80 -4.94
N GLN A 121 -4.27 10.48 -5.71
CA GLN A 121 -5.65 10.28 -5.25
C GLN A 121 -6.16 8.90 -5.64
N ILE A 122 -7.23 8.44 -4.98
CA ILE A 122 -7.93 7.22 -5.40
C ILE A 122 -8.54 7.50 -6.79
N PRO A 123 -8.21 6.72 -7.83
CA PRO A 123 -8.77 6.91 -9.16
C PRO A 123 -10.28 6.72 -9.18
N SER A 124 -10.97 7.32 -10.16
CA SER A 124 -12.38 7.02 -10.39
C SER A 124 -12.56 5.54 -10.71
N GLY A 125 -13.46 4.86 -9.98
CA GLY A 125 -13.62 3.41 -10.07
C GLY A 125 -12.50 2.59 -9.42
N GLY A 126 -11.64 3.22 -8.61
CA GLY A 126 -10.55 2.58 -7.87
C GLY A 126 -11.03 1.72 -6.69
N VAL A 127 -11.85 0.71 -6.97
CA VAL A 127 -12.37 -0.29 -6.02
C VAL A 127 -12.15 -1.71 -6.59
N GLY A 128 -12.33 -2.74 -5.75
CA GLY A 128 -12.15 -4.12 -6.19
C GLY A 128 -10.69 -4.45 -6.49
N GLY A 129 -10.46 -5.29 -7.49
CA GLY A 129 -9.13 -5.66 -7.98
C GLY A 129 -8.24 -4.50 -8.43
N THR A 130 -8.74 -3.26 -8.51
CA THR A 130 -7.89 -2.08 -8.77
C THR A 130 -7.04 -1.65 -7.58
N LEU A 131 -7.26 -2.26 -6.40
CA LEU A 131 -6.57 -2.03 -5.13
C LEU A 131 -6.50 -0.56 -4.68
N GLY A 132 -7.35 0.32 -5.23
CA GLY A 132 -7.36 1.76 -4.94
C GLY A 132 -6.19 2.55 -5.53
N VAL A 133 -5.36 1.95 -6.39
CA VAL A 133 -4.16 2.57 -6.99
C VAL A 133 -4.25 2.74 -8.50
N ALA A 134 -5.15 2.02 -9.16
CA ALA A 134 -5.33 2.05 -10.60
C ALA A 134 -6.75 2.45 -11.00
N SER A 135 -6.91 2.88 -12.25
CA SER A 135 -8.23 3.04 -12.87
C SER A 135 -8.80 1.67 -13.27
N SER A 136 -10.04 1.62 -13.75
CA SER A 136 -10.75 0.37 -14.09
C SER A 136 -10.06 -0.51 -15.15
N ASN A 137 -9.13 0.05 -15.93
CA ASN A 137 -8.32 -0.71 -16.89
C ASN A 137 -7.03 -1.30 -16.28
N GLY A 138 -6.84 -1.15 -14.95
CA GLY A 138 -5.67 -1.65 -14.25
C GLY A 138 -4.40 -0.81 -14.45
N VAL A 139 -4.50 0.43 -14.96
CA VAL A 139 -3.38 1.35 -15.16
C VAL A 139 -3.44 2.51 -14.16
N GLY A 140 -2.27 2.88 -13.62
CA GLY A 140 -2.08 4.01 -12.70
C GLY A 140 -0.63 4.52 -12.73
N GLN A 141 -0.32 5.51 -11.90
CA GLN A 141 1.05 6.01 -11.73
C GLN A 141 1.57 5.64 -10.34
N PHE A 142 2.15 4.44 -10.24
CA PHE A 142 2.65 3.90 -8.98
C PHE A 142 3.69 2.80 -9.23
N VAL A 143 4.48 2.51 -8.20
CA VAL A 143 5.22 1.25 -8.06
C VAL A 143 4.74 0.61 -6.78
N GLY A 144 4.44 -0.69 -6.79
CA GLY A 144 3.85 -1.35 -5.64
C GLY A 144 4.30 -2.78 -5.42
N VAL A 145 4.06 -3.25 -4.21
CA VAL A 145 4.10 -4.65 -3.82
C VAL A 145 2.72 -5.00 -3.29
N GLU A 146 1.97 -5.79 -4.07
CA GLU A 146 0.63 -6.23 -3.73
C GLU A 146 0.65 -7.58 -3.00
N PHE A 147 -0.33 -7.75 -2.13
CA PHE A 147 -0.70 -9.00 -1.49
C PHE A 147 -2.12 -9.30 -1.95
N ASP A 148 -2.21 -9.84 -3.16
CA ASP A 148 -3.47 -10.11 -3.83
C ASP A 148 -4.05 -11.45 -3.38
N SER A 149 -5.34 -11.38 -3.13
CA SER A 149 -6.11 -12.35 -2.41
C SER A 149 -7.27 -12.87 -3.30
N TYR A 150 -7.51 -12.25 -4.46
CA TYR A 150 -8.56 -12.60 -5.40
C TYR A 150 -8.08 -12.48 -6.86
N SER A 151 -8.19 -13.58 -7.62
CA SER A 151 -7.74 -13.61 -9.01
C SER A 151 -8.69 -12.87 -9.96
N ASN A 152 -8.25 -11.70 -10.47
CA ASN A 152 -8.91 -10.92 -11.51
C ASN A 152 -8.33 -11.27 -12.89
N SER A 153 -9.09 -12.01 -13.69
CA SER A 153 -8.68 -12.43 -15.04
C SER A 153 -8.38 -11.25 -15.99
N GLU A 154 -9.04 -10.11 -15.78
CA GLU A 154 -8.84 -8.86 -16.52
C GLU A 154 -7.46 -8.23 -16.27
N PHE A 155 -6.82 -8.52 -15.13
CA PHE A 155 -5.46 -8.09 -14.79
C PHE A 155 -4.43 -9.20 -14.95
N LYS A 156 -4.85 -10.35 -15.52
CA LYS A 156 -4.00 -11.52 -15.78
C LYS A 156 -3.40 -12.13 -14.51
N ASP A 157 -4.15 -12.07 -13.42
CA ASP A 157 -3.71 -12.67 -12.17
C ASP A 157 -3.52 -14.18 -12.33
N PRO A 158 -2.53 -14.76 -11.64
CA PRO A 158 -2.45 -16.20 -11.51
C PRO A 158 -3.72 -16.75 -10.84
N PRO A 159 -4.03 -18.05 -11.03
CA PRO A 159 -5.23 -18.67 -10.47
C PRO A 159 -5.10 -18.97 -8.95
N TYR A 160 -4.20 -18.26 -8.25
CA TYR A 160 -3.89 -18.43 -6.84
C TYR A 160 -3.62 -17.07 -6.20
N GLN A 161 -3.77 -17.00 -4.88
CA GLN A 161 -3.39 -15.82 -4.08
C GLN A 161 -1.88 -15.61 -4.19
N HIS A 162 -1.45 -14.36 -4.32
CA HIS A 162 -0.07 -14.09 -4.68
C HIS A 162 0.45 -12.79 -4.07
N VAL A 163 1.78 -12.69 -4.04
CA VAL A 163 2.47 -11.41 -3.89
C VAL A 163 2.99 -11.00 -5.25
N GLY A 164 2.76 -9.73 -5.60
CA GLY A 164 3.08 -9.15 -6.90
C GLY A 164 4.03 -7.95 -6.81
N ILE A 165 4.70 -7.63 -7.93
CA ILE A 165 5.46 -6.39 -8.09
C ILE A 165 4.88 -5.63 -9.28
N ASP A 166 4.36 -4.44 -8.99
CA ASP A 166 3.56 -3.66 -9.94
C ASP A 166 4.29 -2.40 -10.36
N VAL A 167 4.27 -2.10 -11.65
CA VAL A 167 4.89 -0.91 -12.23
C VAL A 167 3.91 -0.24 -13.18
N ASN A 168 3.21 0.77 -12.67
CA ASN A 168 2.15 1.53 -13.36
C ASN A 168 0.93 0.71 -13.82
N THR A 169 0.88 -0.58 -13.49
CA THR A 169 -0.25 -1.45 -13.82
C THR A 169 -0.34 -2.61 -12.82
N LEU A 170 -1.56 -3.12 -12.64
CA LEU A 170 -1.87 -4.32 -11.86
C LEU A 170 -1.66 -5.61 -12.66
N VAL A 171 -1.25 -5.52 -13.93
CA VAL A 171 -0.63 -6.66 -14.58
C VAL A 171 0.77 -6.82 -13.98
N SER A 172 0.83 -7.57 -12.89
CA SER A 172 2.00 -7.78 -12.07
C SER A 172 3.21 -8.20 -12.92
N SER A 173 4.35 -7.50 -12.77
CA SER A 173 5.58 -7.79 -13.53
C SER A 173 6.19 -9.14 -13.15
N LYS A 174 5.93 -9.57 -11.91
CA LYS A 174 6.32 -10.86 -11.36
C LYS A 174 5.43 -11.19 -10.19
N THR A 175 4.99 -12.44 -10.11
CA THR A 175 4.20 -12.95 -8.99
C THR A 175 4.88 -14.13 -8.32
N VAL A 176 4.51 -14.39 -7.08
CA VAL A 176 4.82 -15.62 -6.34
C VAL A 176 3.60 -16.07 -5.58
N GLU A 177 3.33 -17.38 -5.56
CA GLU A 177 2.22 -17.93 -4.78
C GLU A 177 2.38 -17.57 -3.30
N TRP A 178 1.31 -17.05 -2.71
CA TRP A 178 1.24 -16.68 -1.31
C TRP A 178 0.15 -17.47 -0.63
N LYS A 179 0.54 -18.21 0.41
CA LYS A 179 -0.39 -18.95 1.26
C LYS A 179 -0.74 -18.08 2.44
N ARG A 180 -1.97 -17.56 2.47
CA ARG A 180 -2.52 -16.87 3.64
C ARG A 180 -2.44 -17.80 4.84
N VAL A 181 -1.79 -17.33 5.90
CA VAL A 181 -1.79 -18.00 7.20
C VAL A 181 -2.78 -17.24 8.07
N SER A 182 -3.97 -17.80 8.26
CA SER A 182 -4.91 -17.27 9.25
C SER A 182 -4.34 -17.53 10.64
N GLY A 183 -3.85 -16.48 11.31
CA GLY A 183 -3.52 -16.55 12.73
C GLY A 183 -4.80 -16.81 13.53
N ARG A 184 -4.82 -17.89 14.32
CA ARG A 184 -5.80 -18.09 15.39
C ARG A 184 -5.42 -17.28 16.60
#